data_AF-K1L4K4-F1
#
_entry.id   AF-K1L4K4-F1
#
_cell.length_a   1.000
_cell.length_b   1.000
_cell.length_c   1.000
_cell.angle_alpha   90.00
_cell.angle_beta   90.00
_cell.angle_gamma   90.00
#
_symmetry.space_group_name_H-M   'P 1'
#
loop_
_entity.id
_entity.type
_entity.pdbx_description
1 polymer ?
#
loop_
_entity_poly.entity_id
_entity_poly.type
_entity_poly.pdbx_seq_one_letter_code
_entity_poly.pdbx_strand_id
1 'polypeptide(L)'
;MQLVKRFSFPSTFEIALLLSLIVFVAAIWWTRPSDVSYIEYGYTVLSFWKSGFWDLLEFTMQMVLILVFGHTLALSKPVDSLLRKLSGMVNSNTQAVLLTGSMAMAGGYLNWGFGLVLGAILARKIGESAQEKKIPSTIHWLLLQGIWECWSGMEAFPAHPP
;
A
#
# COMPACT_ATOMS: atom_id res chain seq x y z
N MET A 1 -23.76 -12.45 25.44
CA MET A 1 -22.85 -12.40 24.26
C MET A 1 -23.71 -12.04 23.05
N GLN A 2 -24.09 -10.77 22.96
CA GLN A 2 -25.05 -10.27 21.98
C GLN A 2 -24.33 -10.04 20.64
N LEU A 3 -24.87 -10.70 19.62
CA LEU A 3 -24.71 -10.48 18.19
C LEU A 3 -24.19 -9.09 17.81
N VAL A 4 -22.87 -8.96 17.63
CA VAL A 4 -22.29 -7.85 16.86
C VAL A 4 -22.69 -8.12 15.41
N LYS A 5 -23.79 -7.49 14.98
CA LYS A 5 -24.26 -7.49 13.59
C LYS A 5 -23.13 -6.89 12.76
N ARG A 6 -22.36 -7.74 12.09
CA ARG A 6 -21.24 -7.36 11.21
C ARG A 6 -21.82 -6.41 10.15
N PHE A 7 -21.59 -5.12 10.31
CA PHE A 7 -21.94 -4.14 9.29
C PHE A 7 -20.95 -4.37 8.15
N SER A 8 -21.39 -5.08 7.10
CA SER A 8 -20.60 -5.27 5.89
C SER A 8 -20.51 -3.91 5.21
N PHE A 9 -19.40 -3.20 5.42
CA PHE A 9 -19.08 -2.04 4.61
C PHE A 9 -18.89 -2.52 3.17
N PRO A 10 -19.59 -1.92 2.19
CA PRO A 10 -19.43 -2.29 0.79
C PRO A 10 -17.99 -2.11 0.37
N SER A 11 -17.51 -2.95 -0.54
CA SER A 11 -16.14 -2.85 -1.03
C SER A 11 -15.90 -1.50 -1.70
N THR A 12 -14.65 -1.00 -1.69
CA THR A 12 -14.30 0.28 -2.35
C THR A 12 -14.75 0.31 -3.82
N PHE A 13 -14.70 -0.84 -4.49
CA PHE A 13 -15.17 -1.00 -5.87
C PHE A 13 -16.69 -0.85 -6.00
N GLU A 14 -17.47 -1.45 -5.10
CA GLU A 14 -18.93 -1.29 -5.07
C GLU A 14 -19.34 0.16 -4.88
N ILE A 15 -18.68 0.86 -3.95
CA ILE A 15 -18.91 2.29 -3.70
C ILE A 15 -18.59 3.11 -4.96
N ALA A 16 -17.46 2.81 -5.63
CA ALA A 16 -17.06 3.51 -6.85
C ALA A 16 -18.08 3.29 -8.00
N LEU A 17 -18.57 2.07 -8.20
CA LEU A 17 -19.60 1.76 -9.18
C LEU A 17 -20.91 2.49 -8.89
N LEU A 18 -21.36 2.48 -7.63
CA LEU A 18 -22.58 3.17 -7.21
C LEU A 18 -22.47 4.68 -7.47
N LEU A 19 -21.36 5.29 -7.06
CA LEU A 19 -21.11 6.72 -7.28
C LEU A 19 -21.03 7.05 -8.77
N SER A 20 -20.36 6.21 -9.57
CA SER A 20 -20.30 6.40 -11.03
C SER A 20 -21.70 6.42 -11.66
N LEU A 21 -22.59 5.52 -11.22
CA LEU A 21 -23.97 5.49 -11.70
C LEU A 21 -24.76 6.74 -11.27
N ILE A 22 -24.61 7.15 -10.00
CA ILE A 22 -25.26 8.35 -9.47
C ILE A 22 -24.81 9.60 -10.25
N VAL A 23 -23.51 9.75 -10.49
CA VAL A 23 -22.95 10.87 -11.24
C VAL A 23 -23.40 10.85 -12.70
N PHE A 24 -23.46 9.67 -13.33
CA PHE A 24 -23.95 9.53 -14.71
C PHE A 24 -25.41 10.03 -14.84
N VAL A 25 -26.28 9.61 -13.93
CA VAL A 25 -27.68 10.03 -13.89
C VAL A 25 -27.80 11.53 -13.57
N ALA A 26 -27.03 12.03 -12.61
CA ALA A 26 -27.02 13.45 -12.24
C ALA A 26 -26.53 14.34 -13.40
N ALA A 27 -25.52 13.91 -14.15
CA ALA A 27 -25.02 14.64 -15.32
C ALA A 27 -26.12 14.78 -16.39
N ILE A 28 -26.81 13.69 -16.73
CA ILE A 28 -27.90 13.75 -17.71
C ILE A 28 -29.03 14.67 -17.25
N TRP A 29 -29.36 14.68 -15.95
CA TRP A 29 -30.42 15.56 -15.45
C TRP A 29 -30.03 17.03 -15.36
N TRP A 30 -28.77 17.34 -14.99
CA TRP A 30 -28.38 18.71 -14.62
C TRP A 30 -27.62 19.47 -15.70
N THR A 31 -26.86 18.79 -16.56
CA THR A 31 -25.93 19.46 -17.51
C THR A 31 -26.36 19.34 -18.97
N ARG A 32 -27.49 18.70 -19.25
CA ARG A 32 -28.03 18.54 -20.62
C ARG A 32 -28.38 19.90 -21.25
N PRO A 33 -27.87 20.20 -22.46
CA PRO A 33 -28.34 21.33 -23.27
C PRO A 33 -29.82 21.21 -23.64
N SER A 34 -30.55 22.32 -23.71
CA SER A 34 -31.99 22.32 -23.98
C SER A 34 -32.38 21.73 -25.34
N ASP A 35 -31.47 21.79 -26.31
CA ASP A 35 -31.60 21.42 -27.72
C ASP A 35 -31.29 19.94 -28.02
N VAL A 36 -30.70 19.19 -27.08
CA VAL A 36 -30.24 17.80 -27.28
C VAL A 36 -31.13 16.80 -26.53
N SER A 37 -31.52 15.68 -27.16
CA SER A 37 -32.32 14.64 -26.49
C SER A 37 -31.56 13.97 -25.33
N TYR A 38 -32.28 13.46 -24.33
CA TYR A 38 -31.69 12.75 -23.18
C TYR A 38 -30.84 11.53 -23.60
N ILE A 39 -31.28 10.79 -24.61
CA ILE A 39 -30.58 9.59 -25.09
C ILE A 39 -29.26 9.99 -25.76
N GLU A 40 -29.31 11.01 -26.63
CA GLU A 40 -28.14 11.53 -27.33
C GLU A 40 -27.11 12.09 -26.35
N TYR A 41 -27.56 12.91 -25.40
CA TYR A 41 -26.70 13.45 -24.36
C TYR A 41 -26.14 12.35 -23.45
N GLY A 42 -26.90 11.29 -23.19
CA GLY A 42 -26.42 10.10 -22.47
C GLY A 42 -25.22 9.42 -23.14
N TYR A 43 -25.20 9.33 -24.47
CA TYR A 43 -24.02 8.85 -25.21
C TYR A 43 -22.83 9.80 -25.07
N THR A 44 -23.06 11.12 -25.08
CA THR A 44 -22.01 12.11 -24.84
C THR A 44 -21.41 11.96 -23.44
N VAL A 45 -22.25 11.85 -22.40
CA VAL A 45 -21.78 11.63 -21.01
C VAL A 45 -21.01 10.31 -20.89
N LEU A 46 -21.48 9.24 -21.55
CA LEU A 46 -20.78 7.96 -21.56
C LEU A 46 -19.41 8.06 -22.25
N SER A 47 -19.29 8.89 -23.29
CA SER A 47 -18.01 9.15 -23.96
C SER A 47 -17.01 9.85 -23.03
N PHE A 48 -17.47 10.80 -22.21
CA PHE A 48 -16.63 11.46 -21.19
C PHE A 48 -16.20 10.49 -20.10
N TRP A 49 -17.13 9.66 -19.61
CA TRP A 49 -16.81 8.62 -18.64
C TRP A 49 -15.77 7.64 -19.19
N LYS A 50 -15.94 7.19 -20.44
CA LYS A 50 -14.99 6.30 -21.12
C LYS A 50 -13.61 6.96 -21.20
N SER A 51 -13.51 8.21 -21.68
CA SER A 51 -12.23 8.91 -21.79
C SER A 51 -11.53 9.01 -20.43
N GLY A 52 -12.24 9.51 -19.41
CA GLY A 52 -11.67 9.66 -18.08
C GLY A 52 -11.25 8.34 -17.45
N PHE A 53 -11.98 7.24 -17.70
CA PHE A 53 -11.58 5.91 -17.24
C PHE A 53 -10.22 5.48 -17.81
N TRP A 54 -9.99 5.69 -19.11
CA TRP A 54 -8.72 5.33 -19.75
C TRP A 54 -7.56 6.21 -19.29
N ASP A 55 -7.79 7.51 -19.12
CA ASP A 55 -6.79 8.44 -18.61
C ASP A 55 -6.34 8.07 -17.19
N LEU A 56 -7.31 7.74 -16.32
CA LEU A 56 -7.03 7.27 -14.96
C LEU A 56 -6.35 5.90 -14.95
N LEU A 57 -6.69 5.00 -15.88
CA LEU A 57 -6.05 3.70 -15.99
C LEU A 57 -4.58 3.83 -16.37
N GLU A 58 -4.24 4.69 -17.34
CA GLU A 58 -2.85 4.95 -17.72
C GLU A 58 -2.07 5.51 -16.53
N PHE A 59 -2.61 6.53 -15.87
CA PHE A 59 -2.00 7.10 -14.67
C PHE A 59 -1.81 6.06 -13.55
N THR A 60 -2.83 5.23 -13.31
CA THR A 60 -2.78 4.18 -12.29
C THR A 60 -1.74 3.13 -12.64
N MET A 61 -1.64 2.73 -13.91
CA MET A 61 -0.63 1.76 -14.34
C MET A 61 0.79 2.27 -14.07
N GLN A 62 1.05 3.55 -14.36
CA GLN A 62 2.34 4.17 -14.05
C GLN A 62 2.64 4.12 -12.55
N MET A 63 1.66 4.43 -11.69
CA MET A 63 1.82 4.36 -10.24
C MET A 63 1.98 2.94 -9.69
N VAL A 64 1.24 1.97 -10.24
CA VAL A 64 1.36 0.55 -9.88
C VAL A 64 2.75 0.04 -10.23
N LEU A 65 3.28 0.37 -11.41
CA LEU A 65 4.63 -0.03 -11.82
C LEU A 65 5.70 0.53 -10.89
N ILE A 66 5.58 1.79 -10.44
CA ILE A 66 6.49 2.40 -9.45
C ILE A 66 6.52 1.57 -8.16
N LEU A 67 5.36 1.19 -7.62
CA LEU A 67 5.24 0.39 -6.40
C LEU A 67 5.75 -1.04 -6.57
N VAL A 68 5.34 -1.72 -7.64
CA VAL A 68 5.74 -3.11 -7.93
C VAL A 68 7.25 -3.19 -8.16
N PHE A 69 7.82 -2.24 -8.90
CA PHE A 69 9.26 -2.16 -9.11
C PHE A 69 10.01 -1.91 -7.81
N GLY A 70 9.55 -0.94 -6.99
CA GLY A 70 10.14 -0.67 -5.68
C GLY A 70 10.14 -1.90 -4.77
N HIS A 71 9.01 -2.62 -4.70
CA HIS A 71 8.90 -3.87 -3.95
C HIS A 71 9.83 -4.97 -4.50
N THR A 72 9.85 -5.16 -5.82
CA THR A 72 10.69 -6.18 -6.47
C THR A 72 12.19 -5.91 -6.24
N LEU A 73 12.61 -4.64 -6.33
CA LEU A 73 13.98 -4.24 -6.00
C LEU A 73 14.32 -4.50 -4.53
N ALA A 74 13.40 -4.19 -3.61
CA ALA A 74 13.60 -4.43 -2.18
C ALA A 74 13.80 -5.91 -1.83
N LEU A 75 13.13 -6.81 -2.56
CA LEU A 75 13.28 -8.26 -2.37
C LEU A 75 14.47 -8.88 -3.14
N SER A 76 15.20 -8.07 -3.91
CA SER A 76 16.34 -8.58 -4.67
C SER A 76 17.47 -9.07 -3.74
N LYS A 77 18.15 -10.15 -4.12
CA LYS A 77 19.32 -10.71 -3.39
C LYS A 77 20.37 -9.66 -2.98
N PRO A 78 20.80 -8.71 -3.84
CA PRO A 78 21.78 -7.71 -3.43
C PRO A 78 21.27 -6.80 -2.32
N VAL A 79 20.00 -6.37 -2.38
CA VAL A 79 19.39 -5.53 -1.34
C VAL A 79 19.23 -6.33 -0.05
N ASP A 80 18.69 -7.56 -0.10
CA ASP A 80 18.54 -8.39 1.09
C ASP A 80 19.89 -8.64 1.80
N SER A 81 20.96 -8.89 1.04
CA SER A 81 22.32 -9.06 1.58
C SER A 81 22.84 -7.79 2.25
N LEU A 82 22.63 -6.62 1.63
CA LEU A 82 22.99 -5.34 2.21
C LEU A 82 22.23 -5.10 3.53
N LEU A 83 20.91 -5.32 3.52
CA LEU A 83 20.07 -5.14 4.70
C LEU A 83 20.48 -6.06 5.85
N ARG A 84 20.82 -7.32 5.56
CA ARG A 84 21.33 -8.26 6.57
C ARG A 84 22.62 -7.76 7.21
N LYS A 85 23.59 -7.31 6.40
CA LYS A 85 24.85 -6.75 6.91
C LYS A 85 24.60 -5.52 7.79
N LEU A 86 23.77 -4.60 7.33
CA LEU A 86 23.41 -3.38 8.05
C LEU A 86 22.69 -3.68 9.37
N SER A 87 21.74 -4.62 9.37
CA SER A 87 21.02 -5.02 10.59
C SER A 87 21.95 -5.61 11.65
N GLY A 88 22.96 -6.39 11.24
CA GLY A 88 23.95 -6.96 12.16
C GLY A 88 24.88 -5.94 12.82
N MET A 89 25.03 -4.75 12.24
CA MET A 89 25.86 -3.67 12.81
C MET A 89 25.16 -2.87 13.91
N VAL A 90 23.83 -2.96 14.02
CA VAL A 90 23.05 -2.20 14.99
C VAL A 90 23.19 -2.79 16.39
N ASN A 91 23.61 -1.98 17.35
CA ASN A 91 23.78 -2.38 18.76
C ASN A 91 23.00 -1.47 19.75
N SER A 92 22.30 -0.45 19.26
CA SER A 92 21.49 0.46 20.09
C SER A 92 20.21 0.90 19.38
N ASN A 93 19.21 1.30 20.18
CA ASN A 93 17.91 1.78 19.67
C ASN A 93 18.05 3.02 18.79
N THR A 94 18.95 3.94 19.16
CA THR A 94 19.19 5.16 18.38
C THR A 94 19.78 4.83 17.02
N GLN A 95 20.73 3.88 16.94
CA GLN A 95 21.24 3.39 15.67
C GLN A 95 20.15 2.71 14.83
N ALA A 96 19.26 1.94 15.46
CA ALA A 96 18.15 1.29 14.75
C ALA A 96 17.25 2.28 14.02
N VAL A 97 16.84 3.36 14.72
CA VAL A 97 15.97 4.40 14.15
C VAL A 97 16.69 5.20 13.07
N LEU A 98 17.93 5.64 13.35
CA LEU A 98 18.71 6.44 12.41
C LEU A 98 19.04 5.65 11.12
N LEU A 99 19.40 4.38 11.25
CA LEU A 99 19.74 3.53 10.11
C LEU A 99 18.50 3.21 9.27
N THR A 100 17.39 2.84 9.93
CA THR A 100 16.12 2.57 9.23
C THR A 100 15.62 3.82 8.50
N GLY A 101 15.58 4.97 9.19
CA GLY A 101 15.12 6.23 8.62
C GLY A 101 16.00 6.72 7.48
N SER A 102 17.34 6.70 7.66
CA SER A 102 18.27 7.10 6.59
C SER A 102 18.16 6.20 5.37
N MET A 103 17.97 4.89 5.56
CA MET A 103 17.81 3.97 4.45
C MET A 103 16.45 4.11 3.75
N ALA A 104 15.37 4.32 4.51
CA ALA A 104 14.06 4.63 3.93
C ALA A 104 14.09 5.93 3.12
N MET A 105 14.77 6.97 3.61
CA MET A 105 14.96 8.23 2.87
C MET A 105 15.82 8.03 1.62
N ALA A 106 16.97 7.37 1.74
CA ALA A 106 17.85 7.09 0.60
C ALA A 106 17.15 6.24 -0.47
N GLY A 107 16.42 5.20 -0.07
CA GLY A 107 15.58 4.41 -0.96
C GLY A 107 14.46 5.25 -1.57
N GLY A 108 13.84 6.14 -0.78
CA GLY A 108 12.79 7.04 -1.22
C GLY A 108 13.22 8.03 -2.29
N TYR A 109 14.47 8.52 -2.25
CA TYR A 109 15.04 9.39 -3.29
C TYR A 109 15.21 8.66 -4.63
N LEU A 110 15.48 7.36 -4.62
CA LEU A 110 15.55 6.57 -5.85
C LEU A 110 14.15 6.29 -6.40
N ASN A 111 13.27 5.85 -5.51
CA ASN A 111 11.89 5.56 -5.81
C ASN A 111 11.11 5.57 -4.49
N TRP A 112 10.11 6.43 -4.38
CA TRP A 112 9.36 6.57 -3.13
C TRP A 112 8.70 5.25 -2.69
N GLY A 113 8.27 4.40 -3.62
CA GLY A 113 7.76 3.05 -3.34
C GLY A 113 8.83 2.10 -2.81
N PHE A 114 10.06 2.16 -3.33
CA PHE A 114 11.21 1.40 -2.81
C PHE A 114 11.53 1.79 -1.37
N GLY A 115 11.58 3.09 -1.06
CA GLY A 115 11.87 3.59 0.29
C GLY A 115 10.90 3.08 1.36
N LEU A 116 9.60 3.04 1.03
CA LEU A 116 8.55 2.52 1.92
C LEU A 116 8.77 1.04 2.26
N VAL A 117 9.02 0.20 1.24
CA VAL A 117 9.22 -1.25 1.42
C VAL A 117 10.56 -1.53 2.11
N LEU A 118 11.63 -0.84 1.69
CA LEU A 118 12.98 -1.00 2.24
C LEU A 118 13.02 -0.70 3.74
N GLY A 119 12.38 0.40 4.17
CA GLY A 119 12.29 0.79 5.57
C GLY A 119 11.59 -0.26 6.43
N ALA A 120 10.46 -0.79 5.96
CA ALA A 120 9.71 -1.83 6.65
C ALA A 120 10.52 -3.13 6.80
N ILE A 121 11.18 -3.58 5.73
CA ILE A 121 12.00 -4.80 5.76
C ILE A 121 13.21 -4.63 6.69
N LEU A 122 13.91 -3.49 6.62
CA LEU A 122 15.07 -3.23 7.47
C LEU A 122 14.68 -3.13 8.94
N ALA A 123 13.59 -2.44 9.27
CA ALA A 123 13.07 -2.35 10.63
C ALA A 123 12.82 -3.74 11.22
N ARG A 124 12.20 -4.64 10.43
CA ARG A 124 11.97 -6.04 10.82
C ARG A 124 13.29 -6.78 11.08
N LYS A 125 14.25 -6.72 10.16
CA LYS A 125 15.55 -7.41 10.32
C LYS A 125 16.35 -6.91 11.53
N ILE A 126 16.28 -5.61 11.82
CA ILE A 126 16.88 -5.04 13.04
C ILE A 126 16.17 -5.56 14.29
N GLY A 127 14.84 -5.66 14.27
CA GLY A 127 14.06 -6.27 15.36
C GLY A 127 14.46 -7.73 15.63
N GLU A 128 14.63 -8.52 14.57
CA GLU A 128 15.12 -9.91 14.62
C GLU A 128 16.55 -9.98 15.19
N SER A 129 17.49 -9.15 14.69
CA SER A 129 18.87 -9.14 15.20
C SER A 129 18.96 -8.65 16.66
N ALA A 130 18.09 -7.75 17.08
CA ALA A 130 18.03 -7.27 18.46
C ALA A 130 17.53 -8.35 19.44
N GLN A 131 16.58 -9.21 19.03
CA GLN A 131 16.17 -10.41 19.80
C GLN A 131 17.40 -11.29 20.08
N GLU A 132 18.15 -11.63 19.03
CA GLU A 132 19.30 -12.53 19.11
C GLU A 132 20.39 -12.00 20.06
N LYS A 133 20.62 -10.68 20.02
CA LYS A 133 21.62 -10.00 20.86
C LYS A 133 21.14 -9.71 22.29
N LYS A 134 19.89 -10.06 22.65
CA LYS A 134 19.27 -9.79 23.95
C LYS A 134 19.37 -8.34 24.40
N ILE A 135 19.28 -7.39 23.46
CA ILE A 135 19.39 -5.95 23.78
C ILE A 135 18.10 -5.52 24.50
N PRO A 136 18.13 -5.14 25.79
CA PRO A 136 16.95 -4.71 26.52
C PRO A 136 16.46 -3.38 25.93
N SER A 137 15.33 -3.41 25.23
CA SER A 137 14.89 -2.24 24.48
C SER A 137 13.37 -2.09 24.42
N THR A 138 12.87 -0.95 24.90
CA THR A 138 11.46 -0.55 24.85
C THR A 138 10.94 -0.34 23.42
N ILE A 139 11.80 -0.20 22.42
CA ILE A 139 11.40 -0.03 21.00
C ILE A 139 11.19 -1.38 20.30
N HIS A 140 11.86 -2.43 20.78
CA HIS A 140 11.74 -3.78 20.25
C HIS A 140 10.33 -4.33 20.38
N TRP A 141 9.65 -4.08 21.51
CA TRP A 141 8.27 -4.53 21.70
C TRP A 141 7.29 -3.77 20.78
N LEU A 142 7.49 -2.46 20.55
CA LEU A 142 6.66 -1.64 19.67
C LEU A 142 6.82 -1.99 18.19
N LEU A 143 8.07 -2.18 17.72
CA LEU A 143 8.34 -2.55 16.34
C LEU A 143 7.91 -4.01 16.07
N LEU A 144 8.17 -4.93 17.00
CA LEU A 144 7.74 -6.31 16.82
C LEU A 144 6.22 -6.46 16.94
N GLN A 145 5.51 -5.82 17.89
CA GLN A 145 4.04 -5.93 17.91
C GLN A 145 3.39 -5.28 16.69
N GLY A 146 3.78 -4.05 16.32
CA GLY A 146 3.19 -3.38 15.16
C GLY A 146 3.45 -4.13 13.85
N ILE A 147 4.67 -4.67 13.66
CA ILE A 147 5.02 -5.44 12.46
C ILE A 147 4.44 -6.87 12.53
N TRP A 148 4.40 -7.52 13.70
CA TRP A 148 3.82 -8.86 13.89
C TRP A 148 2.30 -8.87 13.71
N GLU A 149 1.59 -7.88 14.22
CA GLU A 149 0.14 -7.73 14.00
C GLU A 149 -0.15 -7.44 12.51
N CYS A 150 0.66 -6.59 11.88
CA CYS A 150 0.56 -6.33 10.45
C CYS A 150 0.89 -7.58 9.60
N TRP A 151 1.85 -8.39 10.03
CA TRP A 151 2.34 -9.58 9.32
C TRP A 151 1.46 -10.82 9.53
N SER A 152 0.99 -11.06 10.76
CA SER A 152 0.04 -12.14 11.08
C SER A 152 -1.29 -11.96 10.34
N GLY A 153 -1.69 -10.73 10.03
CA GLY A 153 -2.80 -10.44 9.13
C GLY A 153 -2.55 -10.82 7.66
N MET A 154 -1.29 -10.91 7.22
CA MET A 154 -0.89 -11.30 5.86
C MET A 154 -0.61 -12.81 5.73
N GLU A 155 -0.22 -13.49 6.81
CA GLU A 155 0.07 -14.95 6.84
C GLU A 155 -1.16 -15.86 6.98
N ALA A 156 -2.39 -15.33 6.91
CA ALA A 156 -3.62 -16.12 7.01
C ALA A 156 -3.88 -17.10 5.83
N PHE A 157 -2.89 -17.35 4.95
CA PHE A 157 -2.86 -18.49 4.03
C PHE A 157 -1.98 -19.59 4.65
N PRO A 158 -2.56 -20.72 5.08
CA PRO A 158 -1.82 -21.73 5.80
C PRO A 158 -0.90 -22.49 4.83
N ALA A 159 0.40 -22.20 4.91
CA ALA A 159 1.42 -23.16 4.51
C ALA A 159 1.56 -24.18 5.65
N HIS A 160 0.75 -25.22 5.62
CA HIS A 160 1.05 -26.45 6.37
C HIS A 160 2.30 -27.08 5.76
N PRO A 161 3.38 -27.34 6.53
CA PRO A 161 4.36 -28.32 6.13
C PRO A 161 3.80 -29.74 6.34
N PRO A 162 4.32 -30.75 5.61
CA PRO A 162 3.74 -32.10 5.52
C PRO A 162 3.70 -32.86 6.85
#